data_AF-A0A172QLE3-F1
#
_entry.id   AF-A0A172QLE3-F1
#
_cell.length_a   1.000
_cell.length_b   1.000
_cell.length_c   1.000
_cell.angle_alpha   90.00
_cell.angle_beta   90.00
_cell.angle_gamma   90.00
#
_symmetry.space_group_name_H-M   'P 1'
#
loop_
_entity.id
_entity.type
_entity.pdbx_description
1 polymer ?
#
loop_
_entity_poly.entity_id
_entity_poly.type
_entity_poly.pdbx_seq_one_letter_code
_entity_poly.pdbx_strand_id
1 'polypeptide(L)'
;NLFPKVLPEFFSSVTFFQGDGGVGTIKQFNFTPANKDFSYAKERVDEIDEDKMVYKYTTIDGGPLGKKLSALNCELKFVPRKEGGCVVIWICNYETLPGAQLDEGRAQEIKEHSGAMFKKIEQYLLSNPNLYC
;
A
#
# COMPACT_ATOMS: atom_id res chain seq x y z
N ASN A 1 -8.96 0.04 -9.41
CA ASN A 1 -9.33 1.32 -8.76
C ASN A 1 -10.25 1.13 -7.54
N LEU A 2 -9.74 0.50 -6.47
CA LEU A 2 -10.50 0.31 -5.22
C LEU A 2 -10.29 1.48 -4.24
N PHE A 3 -9.04 1.90 -4.03
CA PHE A 3 -8.67 2.89 -3.01
C PHE A 3 -9.46 4.21 -3.06
N PRO A 4 -9.61 4.90 -4.21
CA PRO A 4 -10.37 6.17 -4.23
C PRO A 4 -11.87 5.98 -3.98
N LYS A 5 -12.41 4.76 -4.14
CA LYS A 5 -13.82 4.47 -3.85
C LYS A 5 -14.03 4.22 -2.35
N VAL A 6 -13.09 3.53 -1.72
CA VAL A 6 -13.19 3.11 -0.31
C VAL A 6 -12.72 4.20 0.65
N LEU A 7 -11.69 4.94 0.26
CA LEU A 7 -11.05 6.00 1.06
C LEU A 7 -10.88 7.29 0.23
N PRO A 8 -11.98 7.86 -0.31
CA PRO A 8 -11.92 9.08 -1.12
C PRO A 8 -11.34 10.29 -0.37
N GLU A 9 -11.43 10.29 0.97
CA GLU A 9 -10.87 11.34 1.82
C GLU A 9 -9.33 11.34 1.81
N PHE A 10 -8.69 10.22 1.45
CA PHE A 10 -7.24 10.06 1.48
C PHE A 10 -6.65 9.85 0.08
N PHE A 11 -7.31 9.06 -0.77
CA PHE A 11 -6.87 8.79 -2.14
C PHE A 11 -7.75 9.53 -3.15
N SER A 12 -7.13 10.41 -3.93
CA SER A 12 -7.83 11.13 -5.01
C SER A 12 -7.98 10.27 -6.26
N SER A 13 -6.93 9.53 -6.63
CA SER A 13 -6.94 8.65 -7.80
C SER A 13 -5.82 7.61 -7.76
N VAL A 14 -5.92 6.61 -8.62
CA VAL A 14 -4.81 5.69 -8.95
C VAL A 14 -4.60 5.73 -10.46
N THR A 15 -3.38 6.02 -10.89
CA THR A 15 -3.00 6.14 -12.31
C THR A 15 -2.07 5.00 -12.68
N PHE A 16 -2.35 4.30 -13.77
CA PHE A 16 -1.47 3.27 -14.31
C PHE A 16 -0.63 3.88 -15.44
N PHE A 17 0.70 3.74 -15.35
CA PHE A 17 1.64 4.28 -16.33
C PHE A 17 2.13 3.20 -17.29
N GLN A 18 2.30 1.98 -16.80
CA GLN A 18 2.83 0.86 -17.55
C GLN A 18 2.32 -0.45 -16.95
N GLY A 19 2.10 -1.46 -17.81
CA GLY A 19 1.68 -2.80 -17.40
C GLY A 19 0.16 -2.97 -17.30
N ASP A 20 -0.24 -4.21 -17.08
CA ASP A 20 -1.63 -4.68 -17.08
C ASP A 20 -2.14 -5.04 -15.67
N GLY A 21 -1.31 -4.82 -14.64
CA GLY A 21 -1.56 -5.26 -13.26
C GLY A 21 -0.55 -6.31 -12.78
N GLY A 22 0.15 -7.00 -13.68
CA GLY A 22 1.16 -8.00 -13.36
C GLY A 22 2.52 -7.43 -12.91
N VAL A 23 3.51 -8.30 -12.77
CA VAL A 23 4.90 -7.94 -12.44
C VAL A 23 5.44 -6.91 -13.43
N GLY A 24 6.11 -5.87 -12.92
CA GLY A 24 6.62 -4.75 -13.70
C GLY A 24 5.60 -3.63 -13.92
N THR A 25 4.32 -3.82 -13.54
CA THR A 25 3.31 -2.75 -13.61
C THR A 25 3.73 -1.56 -12.75
N ILE A 26 3.65 -0.36 -13.32
CA ILE A 26 3.89 0.90 -12.64
C ILE A 26 2.55 1.61 -12.42
N LYS A 27 2.21 1.83 -11.16
CA LYS A 27 1.00 2.54 -10.73
C LYS A 27 1.36 3.65 -9.76
N GLN A 28 0.60 4.72 -9.77
CA GLN A 28 0.77 5.86 -8.86
C GLN A 28 -0.51 6.06 -8.06
N PHE A 29 -0.35 6.10 -6.75
CA PHE A 29 -1.37 6.60 -5.84
C PHE A 29 -1.23 8.12 -5.75
N ASN A 30 -2.35 8.82 -5.95
CA ASN A 30 -2.44 10.25 -5.73
C ASN A 30 -3.25 10.48 -4.45
N PHE A 31 -2.72 11.30 -3.56
CA PHE A 31 -3.33 11.60 -2.28
C PHE A 31 -4.10 12.92 -2.33
N THR A 32 -5.10 13.05 -1.47
CA THR A 32 -5.77 14.32 -1.23
C THR A 32 -4.86 15.24 -0.40
N PRO A 33 -5.20 16.54 -0.25
CA PRO A 33 -4.50 17.44 0.67
C PRO A 33 -4.52 17.00 2.15
N ALA A 34 -5.28 15.97 2.51
CA ALA A 34 -5.24 15.38 3.85
C ALA A 34 -3.86 14.77 4.15
N ASN A 35 -3.16 14.24 3.14
CA ASN A 35 -1.77 13.83 3.30
C ASN A 35 -0.85 15.04 3.12
N LYS A 36 -0.26 15.50 4.23
CA LYS A 36 0.59 16.70 4.25
C LYS A 36 2.04 16.43 3.85
N ASP A 37 2.47 15.17 3.85
CA ASP A 37 3.87 14.81 3.62
C ASP A 37 4.24 14.74 2.13
N PHE A 38 3.31 14.25 1.30
CA PHE A 38 3.50 14.04 -0.13
C PHE A 38 2.15 13.96 -0.85
N SER A 39 2.13 14.38 -2.12
CA SER A 39 0.93 14.37 -2.96
C SER A 39 0.75 13.05 -3.74
N TYR A 40 1.80 12.26 -3.91
CA TYR A 40 1.73 10.97 -4.61
C TYR A 40 2.80 9.99 -4.15
N ALA A 41 2.61 8.72 -4.47
CA ALA A 41 3.61 7.66 -4.37
C ALA A 41 3.46 6.74 -5.58
N LYS A 42 4.56 6.48 -6.28
CA LYS A 42 4.60 5.64 -7.48
C LYS A 42 5.28 4.33 -7.14
N GLU A 43 4.63 3.25 -7.47
CA GLU A 43 5.03 1.90 -7.13
C GLU A 43 5.17 1.03 -8.37
N ARG A 44 6.16 0.14 -8.34
CA ARG A 44 6.33 -0.95 -9.28
C ARG A 44 6.00 -2.28 -8.62
N VAL A 45 5.23 -3.13 -9.28
CA VAL A 45 5.01 -4.51 -8.85
C VAL A 45 6.29 -5.33 -9.08
N ASP A 46 6.81 -5.96 -8.04
CA ASP A 46 8.02 -6.78 -8.13
C ASP A 46 7.70 -8.28 -8.16
N GLU A 47 6.66 -8.73 -7.47
CA GLU A 47 6.28 -10.13 -7.39
C GLU A 47 4.77 -10.28 -7.16
N ILE A 48 4.17 -11.25 -7.83
CA ILE A 48 2.83 -11.76 -7.53
C ILE A 48 2.95 -13.28 -7.48
N ASP A 49 2.72 -13.85 -6.30
CA ASP A 49 2.67 -15.29 -6.07
C ASP A 49 1.26 -15.63 -5.58
N GLU A 50 0.40 -16.08 -6.49
CA GLU A 50 -0.99 -16.39 -6.21
C GLU A 50 -1.13 -17.61 -5.28
N ASP A 51 -0.26 -18.61 -5.43
CA ASP A 51 -0.24 -19.82 -4.61
C ASP A 51 0.05 -19.51 -3.14
N LYS A 52 0.99 -18.59 -2.89
CA LYS A 52 1.36 -18.15 -1.54
C LYS A 52 0.57 -16.92 -1.07
N MET A 53 -0.28 -16.36 -1.92
CA MET A 53 -0.98 -15.08 -1.73
C MET A 53 -0.04 -13.95 -1.30
N VAL A 54 1.09 -13.82 -2.00
CA VAL A 54 2.11 -12.80 -1.76
C VAL A 54 2.13 -11.79 -2.89
N TYR A 55 2.20 -10.52 -2.53
CA TYR A 55 2.33 -9.39 -3.44
C TYR A 55 3.45 -8.47 -2.95
N LYS A 56 4.49 -8.30 -3.77
CA LYS A 56 5.63 -7.42 -3.46
C LYS A 56 5.67 -6.24 -4.41
N TYR A 57 6.07 -5.10 -3.88
CA TYR A 57 6.21 -3.88 -4.66
C TYR A 57 7.26 -2.95 -4.05
N THR A 58 7.83 -2.12 -4.92
CA THR A 58 8.82 -1.10 -4.57
C THR A 58 8.21 0.25 -4.85
N THR A 59 8.33 1.18 -3.90
CA THR A 59 8.11 2.60 -4.21
C THR A 59 9.31 3.09 -5.01
N ILE A 60 9.08 3.58 -6.22
CA ILE A 60 10.14 4.00 -7.15
C ILE A 60 10.24 5.53 -7.30
N ASP A 61 9.20 6.27 -6.88
CA ASP A 61 9.14 7.72 -6.98
C ASP A 61 8.05 8.28 -6.03
N GLY A 62 8.18 9.55 -5.64
CA GLY A 62 7.30 10.19 -4.67
C GLY A 62 7.40 9.64 -3.25
N GLY A 63 6.35 9.87 -2.45
CA GLY A 63 6.33 9.45 -1.06
C GLY A 63 7.47 10.07 -0.23
N PRO A 64 8.10 9.29 0.67
CA PRO A 64 9.24 9.73 1.47
C PRO A 64 10.63 9.58 0.78
N LEU A 65 10.68 9.08 -0.45
CA LEU A 65 11.94 8.85 -1.17
C LEU A 65 12.67 10.17 -1.47
N GLY A 66 14.00 10.14 -1.39
CA GLY A 66 14.88 11.29 -1.64
C GLY A 66 14.80 12.40 -0.58
N LYS A 67 13.82 12.36 0.33
CA LYS A 67 13.67 13.27 1.46
C LYS A 67 14.14 12.64 2.77
N LYS A 68 13.64 11.43 3.06
CA LYS A 68 13.96 10.68 4.28
C LYS A 68 14.53 9.30 3.98
N LEU A 69 14.08 8.69 2.88
CA LEU A 69 14.44 7.32 2.51
C LEU A 69 15.22 7.26 1.21
N SER A 70 16.18 6.34 1.13
CA SER A 70 16.83 5.92 -0.11
C SER A 70 16.01 4.87 -0.85
N ALA A 71 15.34 3.98 -0.12
CA ALA A 71 14.49 2.92 -0.69
C ALA A 71 13.30 2.57 0.23
N LEU A 72 12.23 2.07 -0.39
CA LEU A 72 11.04 1.57 0.30
C LEU A 72 10.47 0.38 -0.47
N ASN A 73 10.58 -0.80 0.14
CA ASN A 73 10.16 -2.07 -0.45
C ASN A 73 9.14 -2.72 0.48
N CYS A 74 8.02 -3.19 -0.03
CA CYS A 74 6.97 -3.77 0.78
C CYS A 74 6.52 -5.15 0.25
N GLU A 75 6.16 -6.02 1.18
CA GLU A 75 5.54 -7.32 0.97
C GLU A 75 4.20 -7.37 1.68
N LEU A 76 3.15 -7.70 0.94
CA LEU A 76 1.82 -7.94 1.44
C LEU A 76 1.51 -9.44 1.26
N LYS A 77 1.08 -10.08 2.35
CA LYS A 77 0.76 -11.50 2.37
C LYS A 77 -0.58 -11.75 3.06
N PHE A 78 -1.38 -12.63 2.48
CA PHE A 78 -2.65 -13.08 3.05
C PHE A 78 -2.52 -14.52 3.51
N VAL A 79 -2.75 -14.78 4.80
CA VAL A 79 -2.67 -16.13 5.38
C VAL A 79 -4.07 -16.59 5.75
N PRO A 80 -4.64 -17.61 5.08
CA PRO A 80 -5.99 -18.08 5.38
C PRO A 80 -6.05 -18.69 6.78
N ARG A 81 -7.19 -18.47 7.46
CA ARG A 81 -7.50 -19.07 8.76
C ARG A 81 -8.39 -20.29 8.58
N LYS A 82 -8.31 -21.27 9.49
CA LYS A 82 -9.14 -22.48 9.44
C LYS A 82 -10.63 -22.15 9.59
N GLU A 83 -10.93 -21.18 10.44
CA GLU A 83 -12.28 -20.69 10.76
C GLU A 83 -12.87 -19.72 9.71
N GLY A 84 -12.17 -19.48 8.60
CA GLY A 84 -12.54 -18.48 7.59
C GLY A 84 -11.87 -17.13 7.80
N GLY A 85 -11.87 -16.31 6.75
CA GLY A 85 -11.10 -15.05 6.72
C GLY A 85 -9.59 -15.28 6.60
N CYS A 86 -8.80 -14.24 6.88
CA CYS A 86 -7.34 -14.30 6.77
C CYS A 86 -6.64 -13.41 7.81
N VAL A 87 -5.33 -13.63 7.96
CA VAL A 87 -4.40 -12.67 8.56
C VAL A 87 -3.71 -11.94 7.42
N VAL A 88 -3.78 -10.61 7.42
CA VAL A 88 -3.00 -9.77 6.51
C VAL A 88 -1.67 -9.43 7.19
N ILE A 89 -0.57 -9.77 6.55
CA ILE A 89 0.79 -9.41 6.97
C ILE A 89 1.33 -8.42 5.95
N TRP A 90 1.63 -7.20 6.39
CA TRP A 90 2.23 -6.16 5.55
C TRP A 90 3.56 -5.73 6.16
N ILE A 91 4.65 -6.12 5.50
CA ILE A 91 6.01 -5.81 5.90
C ILE A 91 6.53 -4.74 4.94
N CYS A 92 6.96 -3.59 5.47
CA CYS A 92 7.62 -2.57 4.68
C CYS A 92 9.03 -2.33 5.24
N ASN A 93 10.01 -2.42 4.36
CA ASN A 93 11.42 -2.18 4.64
C ASN A 93 11.75 -0.75 4.22
N TYR A 94 12.16 0.05 5.20
CA TYR A 94 12.48 1.47 5.04
C TYR A 94 13.99 1.63 5.15
N GLU A 95 14.64 2.04 4.06
CA GLU A 95 16.07 2.37 4.09
C GLU A 95 16.21 3.88 4.21
N THR A 96 16.84 4.36 5.29
CA THR A 96 17.00 5.79 5.54
C THR A 96 18.16 6.37 4.77
N LEU A 97 18.06 7.66 4.42
CA LEU A 97 19.21 8.41 3.93
C LEU A 97 20.26 8.55 5.05
N PRO A 98 21.56 8.69 4.72
CA PRO A 98 22.61 8.94 5.71
C PRO A 98 22.27 10.13 6.61
N GLY A 99 22.31 9.92 7.93
CA GLY A 99 22.02 10.95 8.93
C GLY A 99 20.52 11.23 9.17
N ALA A 100 19.61 10.59 8.45
CA ALA A 100 18.19 10.66 8.76
C ALA A 100 17.88 9.84 10.02
N GLN A 101 17.17 10.45 10.97
CA GLN A 101 16.74 9.79 12.20
C GLN A 101 15.50 8.93 11.96
N LEU A 102 15.46 7.78 12.63
CA LEU A 102 14.25 6.97 12.71
C LEU A 102 13.21 7.70 13.58
N ASP A 103 11.99 7.80 13.08
CA ASP A 103 10.86 8.40 13.79
C ASP A 103 9.87 7.29 14.17
N GLU A 104 10.03 6.73 15.37
CA GLU A 104 9.20 5.65 15.89
C GLU A 104 7.72 6.07 16.03
N GLY A 105 7.47 7.33 16.39
CA GLY A 105 6.11 7.89 16.48
C GLY A 105 5.42 7.85 15.13
N ARG A 106 6.10 8.34 14.08
CA ARG A 106 5.61 8.27 12.71
C ARG A 106 5.43 6.83 12.21
N ALA A 107 6.32 5.91 12.59
CA ALA A 107 6.18 4.50 12.23
C ALA A 107 4.91 3.88 12.84
N GLN A 108 4.61 4.22 14.10
CA GLN A 108 3.39 3.79 14.77
C GLN A 108 2.13 4.40 14.13
N GLU A 109 2.15 5.70 13.78
CA GLU A 109 1.06 6.35 13.05
C GLU A 109 0.77 5.69 11.70
N ILE A 110 1.82 5.35 10.93
CA ILE A 110 1.68 4.65 9.65
C ILE A 110 1.00 3.29 9.87
N LYS A 111 1.40 2.55 10.91
CA LYS A 111 0.82 1.24 11.25
C LYS A 111 -0.67 1.37 11.61
N GLU A 112 -1.04 2.36 12.40
CA GLU A 112 -2.43 2.61 12.81
C GLU A 112 -3.31 3.02 11.62
N HIS A 113 -2.86 3.97 10.81
CA HIS A 113 -3.57 4.38 9.59
C HIS A 113 -3.73 3.22 8.60
N SER A 114 -2.70 2.38 8.45
CA SER A 114 -2.75 1.17 7.63
C SER A 114 -3.79 0.17 8.14
N GLY A 115 -3.86 -0.03 9.46
CA GLY A 115 -4.89 -0.87 10.07
C GLY A 115 -6.30 -0.34 9.85
N ALA A 116 -6.50 0.97 9.98
CA ALA A 116 -7.80 1.61 9.70
C ALA A 116 -8.18 1.49 8.21
N MET A 117 -7.21 1.62 7.31
CA MET A 117 -7.40 1.44 5.87
C MET A 117 -7.89 0.02 5.53
N PHE A 118 -7.24 -1.02 6.07
CA PHE A 118 -7.67 -2.41 5.84
C PHE A 118 -9.07 -2.69 6.38
N LYS A 119 -9.44 -2.14 7.54
CA LYS A 119 -10.80 -2.28 8.07
C LYS A 119 -11.86 -1.67 7.14
N LYS A 120 -11.59 -0.51 6.55
CA LYS A 120 -12.50 0.10 5.57
C LYS A 120 -12.62 -0.73 4.29
N ILE A 121 -11.50 -1.29 3.81
CA ILE A 121 -11.50 -2.19 2.65
C ILE A 121 -12.34 -3.43 2.95
N GLU A 122 -12.12 -4.08 4.09
CA GLU A 122 -12.89 -5.26 4.53
C GLU A 122 -14.39 -4.95 4.60
N GLN A 123 -14.79 -3.87 5.26
CA GLN A 123 -16.20 -3.46 5.36
C GLN A 123 -16.84 -3.21 3.99
N TYR A 124 -16.10 -2.57 3.07
CA TYR A 124 -16.57 -2.34 1.71
C TYR A 124 -16.77 -3.65 0.94
N LEU A 125 -15.83 -4.60 1.05
CA LEU A 125 -15.94 -5.91 0.41
C LEU A 125 -17.10 -6.74 0.98
N LEU A 126 -17.29 -6.73 2.30
CA LEU A 126 -18.41 -7.43 2.95
C LEU A 126 -19.78 -6.87 2.52
N SER A 127 -19.85 -5.57 2.25
CA SER A 127 -21.08 -4.91 1.78
C SER A 127 -21.29 -5.08 0.27
N ASN A 128 -20.31 -5.60 -0.46
CA ASN A 128 -20.34 -5.79 -1.91
C ASN A 128 -19.81 -7.20 -2.27
N PRO A 129 -20.49 -8.27 -1.82
CA PRO A 129 -19.94 -9.63 -1.85
C PRO A 129 -19.66 -10.17 -3.27
N ASN A 130 -20.28 -9.61 -4.31
CA ASN A 130 -20.11 -10.07 -5.69
C ASN A 130 -19.08 -9.25 -6.50
N LEU A 131 -18.35 -8.33 -5.87
CA LEU A 131 -17.48 -7.39 -6.60
C LEU A 131 -16.23 -8.05 -7.21
N TYR A 132 -15.78 -9.17 -6.62
CA TYR A 132 -14.56 -9.88 -6.98
C TYR A 132 -14.77 -11.41 -7.00
N CYS A 133 -15.99 -11.84 -7.31
CA CYS A 133 -16.39 -13.24 -7.41
C CYS A 133 -16.64 -13.65 -8.87
#